data_AF-A0A060C4J3-F1
#
_entry.id   AF-A0A060C4J3-F1
#
_cell.length_a   1.000
_cell.length_b   1.000
_cell.length_c   1.000
_cell.angle_alpha   90.00
_cell.angle_beta   90.00
_cell.angle_gamma   90.00
#
_symmetry.space_group_name_H-M   'P 1'
#
loop_
_entity.id
_entity.type
_entity.pdbx_description
1 polymer ?
#
loop_
_entity_poly.entity_id
_entity_poly.type
_entity_poly.pdbx_seq_one_letter_code
_entity_poly.pdbx_strand_id
1 'polypeptide(L)'
;MTLAPEHADDDAVDLLLDAEVRVAVGHTSATHSQAAAAFARGASILTHAFNGMPGIHHRAPGPVVAAAAARVTLEVIADEVHVDPAVVSLLFAAAPGRVALVTDAIAAAGAADGEYPLGGYIVTVRDGVARIGESGSLAGSTLTLDRAVRRVRGGRHRPARRRRRR
;
A
#
# COMPACT_ATOMS: atom_id res chain seq x y z
N MET A 1 7.94 4.09 -10.44
CA MET A 1 6.78 3.68 -11.24
C MET A 1 6.09 2.50 -10.58
N THR A 2 4.77 2.53 -10.46
CA THR A 2 3.97 1.37 -10.02
C THR A 2 3.46 0.62 -11.25
N LEU A 3 3.58 -0.70 -11.26
CA LEU A 3 3.06 -1.56 -12.32
C LEU A 3 2.38 -2.81 -11.77
N ALA A 4 1.54 -3.41 -12.60
CA ALA A 4 0.97 -4.74 -12.39
C ALA A 4 1.76 -5.76 -13.22
N PRO A 5 2.49 -6.70 -12.61
CA PRO A 5 3.41 -7.58 -13.33
C PRO A 5 2.71 -8.51 -14.33
N GLU A 6 1.43 -8.83 -14.13
CA GLU A 6 0.63 -9.63 -15.08
C GLU A 6 0.18 -8.86 -16.34
N HIS A 7 0.40 -7.55 -16.37
CA HIS A 7 0.10 -6.67 -17.50
C HIS A 7 1.34 -6.01 -18.10
N ALA A 8 2.52 -6.35 -17.60
CA ALA A 8 3.79 -5.85 -18.09
C ALA A 8 4.53 -6.94 -18.88
N ASP A 9 5.35 -6.52 -19.83
CA ASP A 9 6.26 -7.43 -20.51
C ASP A 9 7.31 -7.98 -19.53
N ASP A 10 7.85 -9.17 -19.81
CA ASP A 10 8.76 -9.89 -18.90
C ASP A 10 10.03 -9.10 -18.54
N ASP A 11 10.46 -8.18 -19.41
CA ASP A 11 11.64 -7.33 -19.28
C ASP A 11 11.31 -5.91 -18.77
N ALA A 12 10.03 -5.57 -18.54
CA ALA A 12 9.62 -4.23 -18.16
C ALA A 12 10.28 -3.75 -16.84
N VAL A 13 10.48 -4.66 -15.89
CA VAL A 13 11.19 -4.36 -14.64
C VAL A 13 12.64 -3.99 -14.94
N ASP A 14 13.32 -4.77 -15.78
CA ASP A 14 14.73 -4.58 -16.10
C ASP A 14 14.92 -3.27 -16.86
N LEU A 15 14.06 -2.97 -17.85
CA LEU A 15 14.06 -1.71 -18.60
C LEU A 15 13.87 -0.48 -17.70
N LEU A 16 12.96 -0.55 -16.73
CA LEU A 16 12.75 0.55 -15.78
C LEU A 16 13.94 0.73 -14.84
N LEU A 17 14.56 -0.36 -14.41
CA LEU A 17 15.75 -0.30 -13.55
C LEU A 17 16.97 0.24 -14.30
N ASP A 18 17.17 -0.15 -15.57
CA ASP A 18 18.21 0.39 -16.45
C ASP A 18 18.03 1.89 -16.70
N ALA A 19 16.79 2.37 -16.64
CA ALA A 19 16.44 3.79 -16.67
C ALA A 19 16.49 4.48 -15.28
N GLU A 20 17.06 3.82 -14.26
CA GLU A 20 17.18 4.30 -12.87
C GLU A 20 15.83 4.60 -12.19
N VAL A 21 14.73 4.03 -12.69
CA VAL A 21 13.40 4.18 -12.11
C VAL A 21 13.17 3.13 -11.03
N ARG A 22 12.75 3.59 -9.84
CA ARG A 22 12.35 2.66 -8.78
C ARG A 22 11.01 2.00 -9.11
N VAL A 23 11.00 0.68 -9.20
CA VAL A 23 9.82 -0.11 -9.56
C VAL A 23 9.05 -0.55 -8.31
N ALA A 24 7.75 -0.35 -8.35
CA ALA A 24 6.78 -0.79 -7.35
C ALA A 24 5.74 -1.73 -7.98
N VAL A 25 5.25 -2.69 -7.21
CA VAL A 25 4.13 -3.55 -7.57
C VAL A 25 2.85 -3.02 -6.92
N GLY A 26 1.78 -2.85 -7.70
CA GLY A 26 0.50 -2.35 -7.20
C GLY A 26 -0.58 -2.33 -8.29
N HIS A 27 -1.84 -2.09 -7.91
CA HIS A 27 -3.00 -2.17 -8.83
C HIS A 27 -3.00 -3.46 -9.66
N THR A 28 -2.81 -4.59 -8.98
CA THR A 28 -2.46 -5.87 -9.57
C THR A 28 -3.37 -6.96 -9.06
N SER A 29 -3.75 -7.88 -9.94
CA SER A 29 -4.38 -9.16 -9.69
C SER A 29 -3.38 -10.32 -9.54
N ALA A 30 -2.09 -10.02 -9.49
CA ALA A 30 -1.02 -11.01 -9.55
C ALA A 30 -1.11 -12.05 -8.44
N THR A 31 -0.82 -13.30 -8.83
CA THR A 31 -0.57 -14.39 -7.91
C THR A 31 0.70 -14.13 -7.08
N HIS A 32 0.87 -14.89 -6.00
CA HIS A 32 2.09 -14.86 -5.20
C HIS A 32 3.36 -15.08 -6.04
N SER A 33 3.33 -16.04 -6.98
CA SER A 33 4.49 -16.36 -7.84
C SER A 33 4.83 -15.25 -8.81
N GLN A 34 3.84 -14.64 -9.45
CA GLN A 34 4.04 -13.50 -10.36
C GLN A 34 4.63 -12.29 -9.62
N ALA A 35 4.08 -11.94 -8.46
CA ALA A 35 4.62 -10.86 -7.63
C ALA A 35 6.05 -11.16 -7.15
N ALA A 36 6.31 -12.40 -6.71
CA ALA A 36 7.65 -12.83 -6.29
C ALA A 36 8.67 -12.74 -7.43
N ALA A 37 8.29 -13.08 -8.67
CA ALA A 37 9.15 -12.94 -9.83
C ALA A 37 9.52 -11.47 -10.10
N ALA A 38 8.55 -10.55 -10.02
CA ALA A 38 8.81 -9.13 -10.18
C ALA A 38 9.77 -8.59 -9.10
N PHE A 39 9.60 -9.01 -7.84
CA PHE A 39 10.53 -8.62 -6.77
C PHE A 39 11.93 -9.25 -6.92
N ALA A 40 12.01 -10.49 -7.42
CA ALA A 40 13.29 -11.15 -7.71
C ALA A 40 14.07 -10.43 -8.83
N ARG A 41 13.37 -9.78 -9.76
CA ARG A 41 13.96 -8.92 -10.81
C ARG A 41 14.35 -7.52 -10.32
N GLY A 42 14.01 -7.15 -9.08
CA GLY A 42 14.46 -5.89 -8.48
C GLY A 42 13.37 -4.85 -8.24
N ALA A 43 12.08 -5.17 -8.49
CA ALA A 43 11.01 -4.37 -7.93
C ALA A 43 11.17 -4.31 -6.39
N SER A 44 11.02 -3.13 -5.81
CA SER A 44 11.52 -2.85 -4.45
C SER A 44 10.50 -2.19 -3.53
N ILE A 45 9.27 -2.01 -4.01
CA ILE A 45 8.16 -1.41 -3.28
C ILE A 45 6.87 -2.21 -3.60
N LEU A 46 6.03 -2.42 -2.60
CA LEU A 46 4.62 -2.76 -2.78
C LEU A 46 3.79 -1.51 -2.47
N THR A 47 3.14 -0.96 -3.49
CA THR A 47 2.32 0.25 -3.39
C THR A 47 1.07 -0.04 -2.56
N HIS A 48 0.73 0.88 -1.64
CA HIS A 48 -0.45 0.88 -0.77
C HIS A 48 -1.04 -0.50 -0.42
N ALA A 49 -0.23 -1.37 0.18
CA ALA A 49 -0.53 -2.77 0.48
C ALA A 49 -1.98 -3.02 0.90
N PHE A 50 -2.57 -4.09 0.35
CA PHE A 50 -4.00 -4.48 0.44
C PHE A 50 -4.97 -3.70 -0.46
N ASN A 51 -4.60 -2.53 -0.98
CA ASN A 51 -5.48 -1.72 -1.82
C ASN A 51 -5.22 -2.01 -3.30
N GLY A 52 -6.29 -2.20 -4.09
CA GLY A 52 -6.17 -2.54 -5.51
C GLY A 52 -5.39 -3.84 -5.78
N MET A 53 -5.43 -4.81 -4.86
CA MET A 53 -4.75 -6.10 -5.01
C MET A 53 -5.41 -7.23 -4.22
N PRO A 54 -5.15 -8.52 -4.53
CA PRO A 54 -5.59 -9.63 -3.70
C PRO A 54 -5.08 -9.52 -2.26
N GLY A 55 -5.97 -9.74 -1.29
CA GLY A 55 -5.62 -9.88 0.11
C GLY A 55 -4.88 -11.20 0.41
N ILE A 56 -4.70 -11.51 1.69
CA ILE A 56 -4.03 -12.73 2.13
C ILE A 56 -5.04 -13.86 2.28
N HIS A 57 -4.86 -14.93 1.52
CA HIS A 57 -5.61 -16.18 1.68
C HIS A 57 -4.66 -17.38 1.81
N HIS A 58 -4.95 -18.36 2.67
CA HIS A 58 -4.01 -19.45 3.02
C HIS A 58 -3.61 -20.33 1.83
N ARG A 59 -4.46 -20.47 0.81
CA ARG A 59 -4.15 -21.19 -0.46
C ARG A 59 -3.72 -20.27 -1.60
N ALA A 60 -3.85 -18.96 -1.43
CA ALA A 60 -3.54 -17.96 -2.45
C ALA A 60 -2.99 -16.72 -1.73
N PRO A 61 -1.71 -16.74 -1.29
CA PRO A 61 -1.17 -15.75 -0.36
C PRO A 61 -1.07 -14.33 -0.93
N GLY A 62 -1.12 -14.21 -2.26
CA GLY A 62 -1.16 -12.92 -2.96
C GLY A 62 0.15 -12.12 -2.91
N PRO A 63 0.13 -10.88 -3.44
CA PRO A 63 1.30 -10.03 -3.58
C PRO A 63 1.83 -9.50 -2.24
N VAL A 64 0.97 -9.34 -1.22
CA VAL A 64 1.39 -8.85 0.11
C VAL A 64 2.38 -9.81 0.78
N VAL A 65 2.09 -11.12 0.74
CA VAL A 65 3.00 -12.14 1.30
C VAL A 65 4.29 -12.22 0.49
N ALA A 66 4.21 -12.15 -0.84
CA ALA A 66 5.37 -12.14 -1.72
C ALA A 66 6.31 -10.96 -1.39
N ALA A 67 5.77 -9.75 -1.21
CA ALA A 67 6.53 -8.56 -0.85
C ALA A 67 7.20 -8.68 0.52
N ALA A 68 6.47 -9.18 1.52
CA ALA A 68 7.01 -9.39 2.86
C ALA A 68 8.21 -10.36 2.84
N ALA A 69 8.08 -11.47 2.09
CA ALA A 69 9.11 -12.48 1.90
C ALA A 69 10.33 -11.96 1.11
N ALA A 70 10.10 -11.20 0.04
CA ALA A 70 11.15 -10.58 -0.78
C ALA A 70 11.89 -9.43 -0.06
N ARG A 71 11.45 -9.07 1.14
CA ARG A 71 12.04 -8.02 1.98
C ARG A 71 12.01 -6.61 1.36
N VAL A 72 11.00 -6.31 0.55
CA VAL A 72 10.84 -4.98 -0.07
C VAL A 72 10.17 -3.97 0.87
N THR A 73 10.04 -2.70 0.46
CA THR A 73 9.25 -1.71 1.22
C THR A 73 7.76 -1.97 1.01
N LEU A 74 6.97 -1.98 2.09
CA LEU A 74 5.52 -2.10 2.02
C LEU A 74 4.91 -0.74 2.40
N GLU A 75 4.28 -0.08 1.42
CA GLU A 75 3.54 1.15 1.66
C GLU A 75 2.17 0.82 2.29
N VAL A 76 1.70 1.66 3.21
CA VAL A 76 0.36 1.51 3.81
C VAL A 76 -0.29 2.86 4.07
N ILE A 77 -1.59 2.95 3.73
CA ILE A 77 -2.46 4.08 4.03
C ILE A 77 -3.08 3.83 5.41
N ALA A 78 -2.49 4.41 6.45
CA ALA A 78 -2.91 4.20 7.83
C ALA A 78 -4.01 5.19 8.26
N ASP A 79 -5.16 5.15 7.56
CA ASP A 79 -6.29 6.04 7.82
C ASP A 79 -7.49 5.41 8.53
N GLU A 80 -7.40 4.11 8.85
CA GLU A 80 -8.46 3.30 9.46
C GLU A 80 -9.66 3.04 8.54
N VAL A 81 -9.58 3.48 7.28
CA VAL A 81 -10.61 3.31 6.25
C VAL A 81 -10.12 2.35 5.17
N HIS A 82 -8.91 2.58 4.65
CA HIS A 82 -8.27 1.72 3.67
C HIS A 82 -7.81 0.40 4.30
N VAL A 83 -7.24 0.48 5.51
CA VAL A 83 -6.68 -0.69 6.20
C VAL A 83 -7.01 -0.64 7.68
N ASP A 84 -7.56 -1.75 8.20
CA ASP A 84 -7.84 -1.94 9.61
C ASP A 84 -6.55 -1.82 10.46
N PRO A 85 -6.56 -1.16 11.64
CA PRO A 85 -5.39 -1.03 12.50
C PRO A 85 -4.70 -2.37 12.89
N ALA A 86 -5.44 -3.47 13.00
CA ALA A 86 -4.87 -4.79 13.26
C ALA A 86 -4.06 -5.29 12.05
N VAL A 87 -4.50 -5.00 10.83
CA VAL A 87 -3.78 -5.34 9.60
C VAL A 87 -2.56 -4.44 9.43
N VAL A 88 -2.64 -3.15 9.79
CA VAL A 88 -1.46 -2.27 9.87
C VAL A 88 -0.44 -2.84 10.86
N SER A 89 -0.88 -3.30 12.04
CA SER A 89 -0.01 -3.96 13.02
C SER A 89 0.69 -5.20 12.45
N LEU A 90 -0.05 -6.01 11.69
CA LEU A 90 0.48 -7.20 11.04
C LEU A 90 1.60 -6.84 10.05
N LEU A 91 1.44 -5.77 9.26
CA LEU A 91 2.49 -5.30 8.35
C LEU A 91 3.76 -4.89 9.11
N PHE A 92 3.62 -4.13 10.20
CA PHE A 92 4.78 -3.74 11.02
C PHE A 92 5.50 -4.94 11.64
N ALA A 93 4.77 -6.00 11.99
CA ALA A 93 5.34 -7.24 12.48
C ALA A 93 6.02 -8.06 11.38
N ALA A 94 5.41 -8.13 10.19
CA ALA A 94 5.91 -8.89 9.04
C ALA A 94 7.11 -8.22 8.33
N ALA A 95 7.16 -6.89 8.34
CA ALA A 95 8.19 -6.09 7.68
C ALA A 95 8.85 -5.05 8.63
N PRO A 96 9.50 -5.46 9.74
CA PRO A 96 10.10 -4.51 10.67
C PRO A 96 11.13 -3.60 9.98
N GLY A 97 10.95 -2.28 10.12
CA GLY A 97 11.82 -1.28 9.49
C GLY A 97 11.62 -1.11 7.98
N ARG A 98 10.61 -1.76 7.38
CA ARG A 98 10.33 -1.72 5.93
C ARG A 98 8.88 -1.34 5.61
N VAL A 99 8.14 -0.81 6.59
CA VAL A 99 6.81 -0.24 6.36
C VAL A 99 6.96 1.26 6.13
N ALA A 100 6.43 1.76 5.02
CA ALA A 100 6.36 3.18 4.70
C ALA A 100 4.91 3.66 4.88
N LEU A 101 4.71 4.68 5.70
CA LEU A 101 3.40 5.34 5.77
C LEU A 101 3.26 6.27 4.57
N VAL A 102 2.23 6.03 3.78
CA VAL A 102 1.84 6.89 2.66
C VAL A 102 0.46 7.46 2.93
N THR A 103 0.17 8.63 2.37
CA THR A 103 -1.17 9.19 2.44
C THR A 103 -2.04 8.68 1.30
N ASP A 104 -1.48 8.54 0.10
CA ASP A 104 -2.27 8.42 -1.14
C ASP A 104 -3.34 9.54 -1.21
N ALA A 105 -2.95 10.73 -0.72
CA ALA A 105 -3.86 11.85 -0.55
C ALA A 105 -4.27 12.45 -1.89
N ILE A 106 -5.55 12.81 -2.00
CA ILE A 106 -6.08 13.61 -3.09
C ILE A 106 -6.18 15.08 -2.68
N ALA A 107 -6.63 15.94 -3.59
CA ALA A 107 -6.80 17.38 -3.36
C ALA A 107 -7.68 17.72 -2.13
N ALA A 108 -8.50 16.77 -1.67
CA ALA A 108 -9.34 16.92 -0.49
C ALA A 108 -8.60 16.79 0.86
N ALA A 109 -7.32 16.39 0.88
CA ALA A 109 -6.57 16.28 2.13
C ALA A 109 -6.41 17.66 2.79
N GLY A 110 -7.05 17.86 3.94
CA GLY A 110 -7.08 19.14 4.66
C GLY A 110 -8.14 20.12 4.15
N ALA A 111 -8.98 19.71 3.20
CA ALA A 111 -10.11 20.49 2.71
C ALA A 111 -11.45 19.98 3.30
N ALA A 112 -12.53 20.71 3.02
CA ALA A 112 -13.89 20.31 3.42
C ALA A 112 -14.42 19.17 2.54
N ASP A 113 -15.47 18.48 3.01
CA ASP A 113 -16.22 17.55 2.18
C ASP A 113 -16.78 18.24 0.92
N GLY A 114 -16.86 17.50 -0.17
CA GLY A 114 -17.24 18.05 -1.48
C GLY A 114 -16.85 17.16 -2.64
N GLU A 115 -16.91 17.72 -3.86
CA GLU A 115 -16.54 17.03 -5.09
C GLU A 115 -15.18 17.52 -5.59
N TYR A 116 -14.32 16.56 -5.96
CA TYR A 116 -12.95 16.81 -6.37
C TYR A 116 -12.63 16.06 -7.67
N PRO A 117 -12.02 16.71 -8.67
CA PRO A 117 -11.56 16.02 -9.86
C PRO A 117 -10.32 15.17 -9.56
N LEU A 118 -10.30 13.93 -10.05
CA LEU A 118 -9.17 13.01 -9.95
C LEU A 118 -9.11 12.10 -11.18
N GLY A 119 -8.03 12.19 -11.97
CA GLY A 119 -7.77 11.26 -13.07
C GLY A 119 -8.90 11.13 -14.11
N GLY A 120 -9.62 12.23 -14.39
CA GLY A 120 -10.76 12.24 -15.31
C GLY A 120 -12.12 11.90 -14.67
N TYR A 121 -12.14 11.60 -13.38
CA TYR A 121 -13.34 11.30 -12.62
C TYR A 121 -13.65 12.39 -11.59
N ILE A 122 -14.90 12.39 -11.10
CA ILE A 122 -15.29 13.16 -9.91
C ILE A 122 -15.33 12.22 -8.71
N VAL A 123 -14.60 12.60 -7.67
CA VAL A 123 -14.56 11.93 -6.37
C VAL A 123 -15.41 12.73 -5.40
N THR A 124 -16.36 12.08 -4.75
CA THR A 124 -17.17 12.67 -3.69
C THR A 124 -16.55 12.33 -2.35
N VAL A 125 -16.28 13.36 -1.55
CA VAL A 125 -15.79 13.22 -0.18
C VAL A 125 -16.93 13.48 0.78
N ARG A 126 -17.22 12.51 1.65
CA ARG A 126 -18.21 12.61 2.73
C ARG A 126 -17.61 12.02 3.99
N ASP A 127 -17.75 12.73 5.10
CA ASP A 127 -17.14 12.41 6.40
C ASP A 127 -15.62 12.18 6.28
N GLY A 128 -14.96 12.96 5.40
CA GLY A 128 -13.53 12.82 5.09
C GLY A 128 -13.16 11.56 4.30
N VAL A 129 -14.10 10.76 3.79
CA VAL A 129 -13.84 9.56 2.99
C VAL A 129 -14.08 9.82 1.51
N ALA A 130 -13.03 9.65 0.71
CA ALA A 130 -13.05 9.85 -0.74
C ALA A 130 -13.56 8.61 -1.48
N ARG A 131 -14.65 8.75 -2.24
CA ARG A 131 -15.23 7.67 -3.04
C ARG A 131 -15.56 8.10 -4.46
N ILE A 132 -15.45 7.16 -5.39
CA ILE A 132 -15.78 7.36 -6.79
C ILE A 132 -16.99 6.51 -7.20
N GLY A 133 -17.86 7.10 -8.03
CA GLY A 133 -18.99 6.43 -8.65
C GLY A 133 -20.05 5.90 -7.68
N GLU A 134 -21.07 5.24 -8.22
CA GLU A 134 -22.15 4.65 -7.44
C GLU A 134 -21.71 3.41 -6.65
N SER A 135 -20.65 2.74 -7.10
CA SER A 135 -20.06 1.59 -6.41
C SER A 135 -19.44 1.96 -5.06
N GLY A 136 -19.16 3.25 -4.84
CA GLY A 136 -18.57 3.74 -3.60
C GLY A 136 -17.13 3.27 -3.39
N SER A 137 -16.41 2.91 -4.46
CA SER A 137 -15.00 2.49 -4.37
C SER A 137 -14.15 3.62 -3.80
N LEU A 138 -13.16 3.30 -2.95
CA LEU A 138 -12.22 4.31 -2.43
C LEU A 138 -11.36 4.85 -3.58
N ALA A 139 -11.11 6.17 -3.56
CA ALA A 139 -10.33 6.86 -4.58
C ALA A 139 -9.34 7.82 -3.92
N GLY A 140 -8.19 7.27 -3.53
CA GLY A 140 -7.22 7.93 -2.66
C GLY A 140 -7.80 8.25 -1.28
N SER A 141 -7.10 9.09 -0.52
CA SER A 141 -7.49 9.44 0.85
C SER A 141 -7.51 10.95 1.12
N THR A 142 -8.04 11.32 2.28
CA THR A 142 -7.89 12.67 2.85
C THR A 142 -6.83 12.70 3.96
N LEU A 143 -6.04 11.63 4.09
CA LEU A 143 -5.05 11.45 5.15
C LEU A 143 -3.92 12.47 5.02
N THR A 144 -3.52 13.04 6.15
CA THR A 144 -2.27 13.80 6.27
C THR A 144 -1.22 12.95 6.98
N LEU A 145 0.06 13.13 6.66
CA LEU A 145 1.12 12.27 7.18
C LEU A 145 1.26 12.36 8.71
N ASP A 146 1.02 13.54 9.29
CA ASP A 146 1.01 13.73 10.74
C ASP A 146 -0.12 12.94 11.43
N ARG A 147 -1.30 12.84 10.81
CA ARG A 147 -2.41 11.99 11.28
C ARG A 147 -2.04 10.52 11.18
N ALA A 148 -1.42 10.08 10.07
CA ALA A 148 -0.95 8.72 9.89
C ALA A 148 0.03 8.30 11.02
N VAL A 149 1.03 9.15 11.30
CA VAL A 149 1.99 8.91 12.38
C VAL A 149 1.31 8.87 13.75
N ARG A 150 0.38 9.80 14.04
CA ARG A 150 -0.36 9.79 15.32
C ARG A 150 -1.19 8.52 15.50
N ARG A 151 -1.88 8.06 14.46
CA ARG A 151 -2.67 6.81 14.48
C ARG A 151 -1.80 5.60 14.79
N VAL A 152 -0.69 5.45 14.08
CA VAL A 152 0.26 4.33 14.27
C VAL A 152 0.96 4.38 15.63
N ARG A 153 1.19 5.58 16.21
CA ARG A 153 1.77 5.72 17.56
C ARG A 153 0.75 5.56 18.69
N GLY A 154 -0.49 5.99 18.47
CA GLY A 154 -1.59 5.94 19.44
C GLY A 154 -2.24 4.57 19.55
N GLY A 155 -2.34 3.84 18.43
CA GLY A 155 -2.53 2.40 18.42
C GLY A 155 -1.28 1.74 19.00
N ARG A 156 -1.41 0.80 19.94
CA ARG A 156 -0.26 0.18 20.64
C ARG A 156 0.56 -0.73 19.70
N HIS A 157 1.26 -0.18 18.71
CA HIS A 157 2.14 -0.92 17.79
C HIS A 157 3.58 -1.00 18.32
N ARG A 158 3.75 -1.40 19.59
CA ARG A 158 5.10 -1.72 20.10
C ARG A 158 5.34 -3.23 19.97
N PRO A 159 6.28 -3.70 19.13
CA PRO A 159 6.78 -5.04 19.28
C PRO A 159 7.36 -5.19 20.69
N ALA A 160 7.09 -6.32 21.35
CA ALA A 160 7.65 -6.62 22.65
C ALA A 160 9.18 -6.44 22.57
N ARG A 161 9.72 -5.43 23.28
CA ARG A 161 11.17 -5.26 23.40
C ARG A 161 11.71 -6.58 23.94
N ARG A 162 12.51 -7.30 23.14
CA ARG A 162 13.29 -8.44 23.63
C ARG A 162 14.10 -7.94 24.81
N ARG A 163 13.68 -8.30 26.03
CA ARG A 163 14.51 -8.16 27.22
C ARG A 163 15.76 -8.99 26.94
N ARG A 164 16.88 -8.32 26.61
CA ARG A 164 18.20 -8.94 26.67
C ARG A 164 18.39 -9.34 28.12
N ARG A 165 18.19 -10.63 28.42
CA ARG A 165 18.68 -11.21 29.67
C ARG A 165 20.20 -11.17 29.57
N ARG A 166 20.79 -10.31 30.39
CA ARG A 166 22.17 -10.48 30.86
C ARG A 166 22.17 -11.66 31.83
#